data_AF-A0A2I1HVZ7-F1
#
_entry.id   AF-A0A2I1HVZ7-F1
#
_cell.length_a   1.000
_cell.length_b   1.000
_cell.length_c   1.000
_cell.angle_alpha   90.00
_cell.angle_beta   90.00
_cell.angle_gamma   90.00
#
_symmetry.space_group_name_H-M   'P 1'
#
loop_
_entity.id
_entity.type
_entity.pdbx_description
1 polymer ?
#
loop_
_entity_poly.entity_id
_entity_poly.type
_entity_poly.pdbx_seq_one_letter_code
_entity_poly.pdbx_strand_id
1 'polypeptide(L)'
;MTLSENEWNLLFTPVIKLVKQICGLPRSYPTSAIYHRYILGINNPWDQICANQITAFLYLINSNSPASRSIMIRCRTAQLRLAIHDNIFEHESGSLFLGHQEAKSNLSLHNIIIARKLNIVIQQDYINRSTWTISGGNMPIREIFITHR
;
A
#
# COMPACT_ATOMS: atom_id res chain seq x y z
N MET A 1 9.68 2.05 9.02
CA MET A 1 10.16 2.57 7.73
C MET A 1 9.78 1.55 6.67
N THR A 2 8.90 1.91 5.74
CA THR A 2 8.47 1.03 4.63
C THR A 2 9.33 1.34 3.41
N LEU A 3 10.03 0.32 2.89
CA LEU A 3 10.82 0.45 1.67
C LEU A 3 9.90 0.52 0.45
N SER A 4 10.26 1.38 -0.49
CA SER A 4 9.66 1.49 -1.82
C SER A 4 10.07 0.33 -2.72
N GLU A 5 9.31 0.12 -3.80
CA GLU A 5 9.61 -0.87 -4.83
C GLU A 5 11.05 -0.72 -5.38
N ASN A 6 11.50 0.51 -5.61
CA ASN A 6 12.85 0.78 -6.11
C ASN A 6 13.93 0.36 -5.11
N GLU A 7 13.72 0.63 -3.82
CA GLU A 7 14.66 0.21 -2.77
C GLU A 7 14.72 -1.32 -2.67
N TRP A 8 13.60 -2.02 -2.82
CA TRP A 8 13.56 -3.47 -2.90
C TRP A 8 14.27 -4.03 -4.14
N ASN A 9 14.05 -3.42 -5.30
CA ASN A 9 14.73 -3.82 -6.54
C ASN A 9 16.25 -3.67 -6.44
N LEU A 10 16.72 -2.59 -5.82
CA LEU A 10 18.15 -2.40 -5.55
C LEU A 10 18.69 -3.46 -4.60
N LEU A 11 17.98 -3.74 -3.51
CA LEU A 11 18.36 -4.73 -2.51
C LEU A 11 18.43 -6.15 -3.09
N PHE A 12 17.52 -6.50 -4.01
CA PHE A 12 17.49 -7.81 -4.65
C PHE A 12 18.36 -7.94 -5.91
N THR A 13 18.97 -6.85 -6.39
CA THR A 13 19.84 -6.88 -7.57
C THR A 13 20.97 -7.93 -7.46
N PRO A 14 21.68 -8.08 -6.33
CA PRO A 14 22.70 -9.13 -6.17
C PRO A 14 22.13 -10.55 -6.29
N VAL A 15 20.92 -10.78 -5.76
CA VAL A 15 20.25 -12.09 -5.83
C VAL A 15 19.90 -12.43 -7.29
N ILE A 16 19.37 -11.47 -8.04
CA ILE A 16 19.07 -11.65 -9.47
C ILE A 16 20.34 -11.95 -10.28
N LYS A 17 21.47 -11.31 -9.95
CA LYS A 17 22.76 -11.62 -10.58
C LYS A 17 23.18 -13.06 -10.30
N LEU A 18 23.02 -13.53 -9.07
CA LEU A 18 23.32 -14.91 -8.69
C LEU A 18 22.41 -15.91 -9.42
N VAL A 19 21.11 -15.65 -9.50
CA VAL A 19 20.17 -16.50 -10.26
C VAL A 19 20.61 -16.62 -11.72
N LYS A 20 20.94 -15.49 -12.37
CA LYS A 20 21.42 -15.50 -13.76
C LYS A 20 22.68 -16.37 -13.91
N GLN A 21 23.62 -16.29 -12.96
CA GLN A 21 24.84 -17.10 -12.98
C GLN A 21 24.54 -18.59 -12.83
N ILE A 22 23.67 -18.97 -11.89
CA ILE A 22 23.29 -20.37 -11.65
C ILE A 22 22.59 -20.96 -12.88
N CYS A 23 21.72 -20.18 -13.53
CA CYS A 23 21.00 -20.60 -14.73
C CYS A 23 21.82 -20.49 -16.03
N GLY A 24 23.09 -20.07 -15.98
CA GLY A 24 23.93 -19.87 -17.17
C GLY A 24 23.45 -18.75 -18.10
N LEU A 25 22.66 -17.80 -17.61
CA LEU A 25 22.07 -16.71 -18.38
C LEU A 25 23.05 -15.54 -18.54
N PRO A 26 23.03 -14.83 -19.69
CA PRO A 26 23.85 -13.65 -19.88
C PRO A 26 23.45 -12.53 -18.89
N ARG A 27 24.40 -11.66 -18.53
CA ARG A 27 24.13 -10.55 -17.61
C ARG A 27 23.03 -9.61 -18.12
N SER A 28 22.98 -9.42 -19.44
CA SER A 28 21.97 -8.63 -20.16
C SER A 28 20.59 -9.26 -20.21
N TYR A 29 20.41 -10.50 -19.73
CA TYR A 29 19.12 -11.18 -19.76
C TYR A 29 18.06 -10.37 -19.00
N PRO A 30 16.87 -10.14 -19.58
CA PRO A 30 15.85 -9.30 -18.94
C PRO A 30 15.34 -9.91 -17.64
N THR A 31 15.32 -9.11 -16.56
CA THR A 31 14.83 -9.58 -15.24
C THR A 31 13.34 -9.94 -15.29
N SER A 32 12.55 -9.26 -16.11
CA SER A 32 11.13 -9.59 -16.33
C SER A 32 10.93 -11.01 -16.87
N ALA A 33 11.84 -11.50 -17.70
CA ALA A 33 11.79 -12.88 -18.20
C ALA A 33 12.09 -13.90 -17.10
N ILE A 34 12.92 -13.55 -16.12
CA ILE A 34 13.17 -14.42 -14.94
C ILE A 34 11.89 -14.60 -14.12
N TYR A 35 11.09 -13.55 -14.00
CA TYR A 35 9.83 -13.61 -13.27
C TYR A 35 8.68 -14.26 -14.05
N HIS A 36 8.83 -14.40 -15.37
CA HIS A 36 7.79 -14.95 -16.20
C HIS A 36 7.57 -16.45 -15.91
N ARG A 37 6.31 -16.83 -15.67
CA ARG A 37 5.88 -18.19 -15.26
C ARG A 37 6.40 -19.31 -16.16
N TYR A 38 6.52 -19.05 -17.46
CA TYR A 38 6.91 -20.06 -18.45
C TYR A 38 8.42 -20.07 -18.79
N ILE A 39 9.25 -19.29 -18.08
CA ILE A 39 10.69 -19.24 -18.31
C ILE A 39 11.41 -19.79 -17.08
N LEU A 40 11.53 -19.00 -16.02
CA LEU A 40 12.04 -19.43 -14.73
C LEU A 40 10.98 -19.37 -13.62
N GLY A 41 9.95 -18.54 -13.80
CA GLY A 41 8.81 -18.46 -12.88
C GLY A 41 9.17 -18.09 -11.46
N ILE A 42 10.27 -17.37 -11.24
CA ILE A 42 10.66 -16.91 -9.92
C ILE A 42 9.70 -15.80 -9.52
N ASN A 43 9.11 -15.89 -8.33
CA ASN A 43 8.22 -14.84 -7.85
C ASN A 43 9.01 -13.55 -7.65
N ASN A 44 8.45 -12.43 -8.13
CA ASN A 44 8.98 -11.12 -7.84
C ASN A 44 8.91 -10.87 -6.32
N PRO A 45 10.05 -10.58 -5.65
CA PRO A 45 10.07 -10.36 -4.21
C PRO A 45 9.14 -9.24 -3.75
N TRP A 46 9.03 -8.16 -4.54
CA TRP A 46 8.13 -7.05 -4.22
C TRP A 46 6.66 -7.52 -4.18
N ASP A 47 6.24 -8.27 -5.19
CA ASP A 47 4.86 -8.76 -5.28
C ASP A 47 4.52 -9.70 -4.12
N GLN A 48 5.47 -10.56 -3.71
CA GLN A 48 5.30 -11.42 -2.53
C GLN A 48 5.16 -10.60 -1.23
N ILE A 49 5.98 -9.56 -1.07
CA ILE A 49 5.92 -8.70 0.12
C ILE A 49 4.59 -7.95 0.16
N CYS A 50 4.15 -7.39 -0.97
CA CYS A 50 2.86 -6.73 -1.08
C CYS A 50 1.72 -7.69 -0.74
N ALA A 51 1.73 -8.90 -1.29
CA ALA A 51 0.72 -9.92 -1.02
C ALA A 51 0.66 -10.28 0.48
N ASN A 52 1.82 -10.53 1.10
CA ASN A 52 1.91 -10.87 2.52
C ASN A 52 1.45 -9.72 3.42
N GLN A 53 1.86 -8.48 3.12
CA GLN A 53 1.47 -7.30 3.89
C GLN A 53 -0.03 -7.02 3.80
N ILE A 54 -0.61 -7.08 2.60
CA ILE A 54 -2.04 -6.87 2.40
C ILE A 54 -2.84 -7.98 3.07
N THR A 55 -2.42 -9.24 2.93
CA THR A 55 -3.10 -10.38 3.56
C THR A 55 -3.11 -10.24 5.08
N ALA A 56 -1.96 -9.95 5.69
CA ALA A 56 -1.85 -9.73 7.12
C ALA A 56 -2.69 -8.53 7.58
N PHE A 57 -2.70 -7.44 6.79
CA PHE A 57 -3.48 -6.25 7.08
C PHE A 57 -4.98 -6.52 7.07
N LEU A 58 -5.49 -7.19 6.02
CA LEU A 58 -6.90 -7.57 5.91
C LEU A 58 -7.32 -8.52 7.03
N TYR A 59 -6.48 -9.52 7.33
CA TYR A 59 -6.73 -10.45 8.44
C TYR A 59 -6.82 -9.70 9.77
N LEU A 60 -5.88 -8.79 10.05
CA LEU A 60 -5.86 -8.05 11.30
C LEU A 60 -7.03 -7.07 11.42
N ILE A 61 -7.40 -6.36 10.35
CA ILE A 61 -8.57 -5.46 10.35
C ILE A 61 -9.86 -6.21 10.68
N ASN A 62 -10.02 -7.42 10.18
CA ASN A 62 -11.20 -8.25 10.43
C ASN A 62 -11.14 -8.99 11.78
N SER A 63 -10.01 -8.94 12.49
CA SER A 63 -9.86 -9.53 13.82
C SER A 63 -10.32 -8.58 14.92
N ASN A 64 -10.84 -9.10 16.03
CA ASN A 64 -11.15 -8.31 17.23
C ASN A 64 -9.96 -8.21 18.21
N SER A 65 -8.75 -8.07 17.67
CA SER A 65 -7.52 -8.03 18.47
C SER A 65 -7.13 -6.60 18.88
N PRO A 66 -6.32 -6.41 19.93
CA PRO A 66 -5.72 -5.11 20.23
C PRO A 66 -4.90 -4.54 19.06
N ALA A 67 -4.28 -5.41 18.26
CA ALA A 67 -3.55 -5.03 17.04
C ALA A 67 -4.50 -4.41 15.99
N SER A 68 -5.70 -4.97 15.82
CA SER A 68 -6.75 -4.40 14.96
C SER A 68 -7.13 -2.99 15.37
N ARG A 69 -7.37 -2.77 16.67
CA ARG A 69 -7.70 -1.43 17.20
C ARG A 69 -6.58 -0.43 16.92
N SER A 70 -5.32 -0.83 17.11
CA SER A 70 -4.15 0.00 16.79
C SER A 70 -4.08 0.35 15.30
N ILE A 71 -4.36 -0.60 14.41
CA ILE A 71 -4.44 -0.38 12.97
C ILE A 71 -5.56 0.62 12.63
N MET A 72 -6.75 0.46 13.20
CA MET A 72 -7.87 1.37 12.98
C MET A 72 -7.54 2.80 13.44
N ILE A 73 -6.89 2.95 14.59
CA ILE A 73 -6.41 4.27 15.07
C ILE A 73 -5.40 4.86 14.09
N ARG A 74 -4.44 4.08 13.59
CA ARG A 74 -3.47 4.55 12.59
C ARG A 74 -4.14 4.99 11.29
N CYS A 75 -5.17 4.26 10.83
CA CYS A 75 -5.95 4.65 9.66
C CYS A 75 -6.70 5.97 9.90
N ARG A 76 -7.27 6.17 11.09
CA ARG A 76 -7.92 7.44 11.48
C ARG A 76 -6.95 8.60 11.57
N THR A 77 -5.79 8.39 12.19
CA THR A 77 -4.74 9.42 12.24
C THR A 77 -4.29 9.81 10.83
N ALA A 78 -4.14 8.84 9.92
CA ALA A 78 -3.84 9.12 8.52
C ALA A 78 -4.97 9.92 7.84
N GLN A 79 -6.24 9.55 8.07
CA GLN A 79 -7.40 10.26 7.52
C GLN A 79 -7.36 11.74 7.91
N LEU A 80 -7.12 12.04 9.20
CA LEU A 80 -7.02 13.41 9.71
C LEU A 80 -5.85 14.17 9.09
N ARG A 81 -4.66 13.56 9.01
CA ARG A 81 -3.47 14.19 8.43
C ARG A 81 -3.61 14.50 6.94
N LEU A 82 -4.36 13.67 6.21
CA LEU A 82 -4.66 13.89 4.79
C LEU A 82 -5.88 14.79 4.57
N ALA A 83 -6.47 15.32 5.65
CA ALA A 83 -7.69 16.11 5.66
C ALA A 83 -8.87 15.43 4.93
N ILE A 84 -8.91 14.10 4.95
CA ILE A 84 -9.95 13.32 4.27
C ILE A 84 -11.22 13.30 5.13
N HIS A 85 -12.33 13.80 4.59
CA HIS A 85 -13.62 13.82 5.28
C HIS A 85 -14.39 12.49 5.16
N ASP A 86 -14.20 11.77 4.05
CA ASP A 86 -14.84 10.49 3.77
C ASP A 86 -14.04 9.27 4.27
N ASN A 87 -14.58 8.08 4.06
CA ASN A 87 -13.90 6.85 4.42
C ASN A 87 -12.56 6.68 3.67
N ILE A 88 -11.45 6.62 4.42
CA ILE A 88 -10.09 6.46 3.89
C ILE A 88 -9.92 5.17 3.05
N PHE A 89 -10.69 4.12 3.33
CA PHE A 89 -10.63 2.87 2.60
C PHE A 89 -11.24 2.98 1.20
N GLU A 90 -12.26 3.84 1.04
CA GLU A 90 -13.05 3.99 -0.18
C GLU A 90 -12.67 5.21 -1.01
N HIS A 91 -11.90 6.14 -0.44
CA HIS A 91 -11.46 7.35 -1.11
C HIS A 91 -10.73 7.10 -2.45
N GLU A 92 -10.92 8.00 -3.41
CA GLU A 92 -10.25 8.00 -4.71
C GLU A 92 -8.71 7.89 -4.61
N SER A 93 -8.15 6.98 -5.41
CA SER A 93 -6.73 6.61 -5.44
C SER A 93 -5.81 7.78 -5.78
N GLY A 94 -6.17 8.60 -6.78
CA GLY A 94 -5.40 9.76 -7.22
C GLY A 94 -5.03 10.69 -6.07
N SER A 95 -5.99 10.87 -5.16
CA SER A 95 -5.86 11.74 -4.01
C SER A 95 -4.99 11.14 -2.88
N LEU A 96 -4.99 9.81 -2.72
CA LEU A 96 -4.22 9.11 -1.68
C LEU A 96 -2.70 9.14 -1.96
N PHE A 97 -2.30 9.27 -3.23
CA PHE A 97 -0.89 9.36 -3.62
C PHE A 97 -0.21 10.64 -3.13
N LEU A 98 -0.95 11.71 -2.85
CA LEU A 98 -0.43 12.94 -2.22
C LEU A 98 0.07 12.68 -0.78
N GLY A 99 -0.35 11.56 -0.16
CA GLY A 99 0.06 11.11 1.17
C GLY A 99 1.31 10.23 1.20
N HIS A 100 2.08 10.13 0.11
CA HIS A 100 3.20 9.18 0.03
C HIS A 100 4.29 9.41 1.11
N GLN A 101 4.49 10.67 1.53
CA GLN A 101 5.39 11.00 2.65
C GLN A 101 4.85 10.48 3.98
N GLU A 102 3.57 10.68 4.25
CA GLU A 102 2.89 10.17 5.46
C GLU A 102 2.90 8.63 5.50
N ALA A 103 2.76 7.99 4.34
CA ALA A 103 2.79 6.54 4.21
C ALA A 103 4.14 5.92 4.63
N LYS A 104 5.26 6.64 4.52
CA LYS A 104 6.57 6.15 5.00
C LYS A 104 6.61 5.95 6.52
N SER A 105 5.82 6.75 7.25
CA SER A 105 5.71 6.70 8.71
C SER A 105 4.56 5.80 9.19
N ASN A 106 3.53 5.62 8.37
CA ASN A 106 2.32 4.87 8.71
C ASN A 106 2.13 3.66 7.80
N LEU A 107 2.47 2.48 8.33
CA LEU A 107 2.34 1.20 7.62
C LEU A 107 0.89 0.90 7.18
N SER A 108 -0.10 1.29 7.98
CA SER A 108 -1.52 1.05 7.65
C SER A 108 -1.95 1.84 6.42
N LEU A 109 -1.52 3.11 6.32
CA LEU A 109 -1.74 3.94 5.13
C LEU A 109 -0.97 3.38 3.92
N HIS A 110 0.27 2.93 4.12
CA HIS A 110 1.07 2.31 3.07
C HIS A 110 0.37 1.08 2.48
N ASN A 111 -0.19 0.20 3.33
CA ASN A 111 -0.92 -0.98 2.89
C ASN A 111 -2.19 -0.62 2.09
N ILE A 112 -2.92 0.43 2.47
CA ILE A 112 -4.08 0.92 1.71
C ILE A 112 -3.62 1.42 0.33
N ILE A 113 -2.53 2.18 0.24
CA ILE A 113 -1.99 2.68 -1.03
C ILE A 113 -1.53 1.54 -1.92
N ILE A 114 -0.82 0.53 -1.39
CA ILE A 114 -0.41 -0.65 -2.17
C ILE A 114 -1.63 -1.43 -2.65
N ALA A 115 -2.61 -1.69 -1.79
CA ALA A 115 -3.85 -2.37 -2.19
C ALA A 115 -4.52 -1.64 -3.37
N ARG A 116 -4.61 -0.31 -3.31
CA ARG A 116 -5.13 0.51 -4.41
C ARG A 116 -4.29 0.43 -5.68
N LYS A 117 -2.95 0.42 -5.59
CA LYS A 117 -2.06 0.21 -6.75
C LYS A 117 -2.29 -1.14 -7.42
N LEU A 118 -2.65 -2.16 -6.64
CA LEU A 118 -2.99 -3.50 -7.12
C LEU A 118 -4.47 -3.63 -7.53
N ASN A 119 -5.21 -2.52 -7.63
CA ASN A 119 -6.66 -2.49 -7.92
C ASN A 119 -7.53 -3.28 -6.91
N ILE A 120 -7.06 -3.46 -5.67
CA ILE A 120 -7.83 -4.05 -4.58
C ILE A 120 -8.53 -2.91 -3.83
N VAL A 121 -9.86 -2.88 -3.87
CA VAL A 121 -10.68 -1.91 -3.13
C VAL A 121 -11.14 -2.53 -1.82
N ILE A 122 -10.70 -1.94 -0.71
CA ILE A 122 -11.15 -2.32 0.63
C ILE A 122 -12.43 -1.54 0.92
N GLN A 123 -13.51 -2.25 1.23
CA GLN A 123 -14.80 -1.65 1.58
C GLN A 123 -15.13 -1.95 3.03
N GLN A 124 -15.87 -1.04 3.66
CA GLN A 124 -16.43 -1.28 4.99
C GLN A 124 -17.88 -1.70 4.90
N ASP A 125 -18.34 -2.40 5.93
CA ASP A 125 -19.76 -2.69 6.10
C ASP A 125 -20.59 -1.41 6.10
N TYR A 126 -21.74 -1.48 5.44
CA TYR A 126 -22.68 -0.38 5.27
C TYR A 126 -23.04 0.30 6.60
N ILE A 127 -23.18 -0.48 7.68
CA ILE A 127 -23.53 -0.01 9.02
C ILE A 127 -22.42 0.88 9.61
N ASN A 128 -21.16 0.52 9.38
CA ASN A 128 -20.01 1.19 9.98
C ASN A 128 -19.47 2.34 9.12
N ARG A 129 -19.93 2.46 7.88
CA ARG A 129 -19.45 3.45 6.91
C ARG A 129 -19.60 4.89 7.40
N SER A 130 -20.73 5.21 8.03
CA SER A 130 -21.00 6.54 8.60
C SER A 130 -20.15 6.88 9.81
N THR A 131 -19.52 5.90 10.46
CA THR A 131 -18.58 6.19 11.55
C THR A 131 -17.32 6.87 11.02
N TRP A 132 -16.98 6.67 9.74
CA TRP A 132 -15.77 7.21 9.11
C TRP A 132 -15.94 8.59 8.49
N THR A 133 -17.18 9.06 8.34
CA THR A 133 -17.47 10.39 7.80
C THR A 133 -17.31 11.45 8.88
N ILE A 134 -16.50 12.47 8.61
CA ILE A 134 -16.34 13.65 9.46
C ILE A 134 -17.30 14.73 8.93
N SER A 135 -18.38 14.97 9.68
CA SER A 135 -19.42 15.95 9.34
C SER A 135 -19.40 17.18 10.24
N GLY A 136 -19.91 18.31 9.76
CA GLY A 136 -20.12 19.53 10.56
C GLY A 136 -19.55 20.83 9.96
N GLY A 137 -18.85 20.75 8.82
CA GLY A 137 -18.34 21.92 8.08
C GLY A 137 -19.04 22.12 6.74
N ASN A 138 -19.06 23.36 6.25
CA ASN A 138 -19.67 23.70 4.95
C ASN A 138 -18.78 23.34 3.74
N MET A 139 -17.45 23.23 3.93
CA MET A 139 -16.49 22.94 2.86
C MET A 139 -15.43 21.96 3.35
N PRO A 140 -15.05 20.94 2.54
CA PRO A 140 -13.97 20.04 2.89
C PRO A 140 -12.63 20.77 2.90
N ILE A 141 -12.00 20.81 4.08
CA ILE A 141 -10.71 21.46 4.33
C ILE A 141 -9.61 21.01 3.33
N ARG A 142 -9.72 19.78 2.82
CA ARG A 142 -8.81 19.22 1.83
C ARG A 142 -8.71 20.02 0.54
N GLU A 143 -9.82 20.52 0.01
CA GLU A 143 -9.83 21.26 -1.26
C GLU A 143 -9.03 22.57 -1.14
N ILE A 144 -9.09 23.20 0.04
CA ILE A 144 -8.30 24.38 0.40
C ILE A 144 -6.81 24.01 0.45
N PHE A 145 -6.47 22.89 1.09
CA PHE A 145 -5.06 22.43 1.16
C PHE A 145 -4.49 22.05 -0.20
N ILE A 146 -5.27 21.45 -1.10
CA ILE A 146 -4.78 21.06 -2.44
C ILE A 146 -4.57 22.30 -3.32
N THR A 147 -5.42 23.32 -3.22
CA THR A 147 -5.29 24.56 -4.01
C THR A 147 -4.12 25.45 -3.57
N HIS A 148 -3.67 25.34 -2.32
CA HIS A 148 -2.63 26.20 -1.73
C HIS A 148 -1.27 25.51 -1.57
N ARG A 149 -1.07 24.33 -2.18
CA ARG A 149 0.17 23.55 -2.13
C ARG A 149 0.87 23.54 -3.46
#